data_AF-A0A5B0IJX6-F1
#
_entry.id   AF-A0A5B0IJX6-F1
#
_cell.length_a   1.000
_cell.length_b   1.000
_cell.length_c   1.000
_cell.angle_alpha   90.00
_cell.angle_beta   90.00
_cell.angle_gamma   90.00
#
_symmetry.space_group_name_H-M   'P 1'
#
loop_
_entity.id
_entity.type
_entity.pdbx_description
1 polymer ?
#
loop_
_entity_poly.entity_id
_entity_poly.type
_entity_poly.pdbx_seq_one_letter_code
_entity_poly.pdbx_strand_id
1 'polypeptide(L)'
;MDWRARAACRDTEPDLFFPTAEHGPALEAAEQRALAVCRVCPVLAACRSWAIVEQLHGIAGGLTEDERRRARRTTPRRAGRAERPAVVPVPSPRTDRAPVIAAGHAALTAGTDRGDIARSLGVTRRTVDRWAAALTVAAGGGR
;
A
#
# COMPACT_ATOMS: atom_id res chain seq x y z
N MET A 1 -21.30 20.26 -21.45
CA MET A 1 -22.52 20.25 -20.62
C MET A 1 -22.11 20.23 -19.16
N ASP A 2 -22.42 21.27 -18.39
CA ASP A 2 -22.09 21.33 -16.97
C ASP A 2 -23.10 20.50 -16.17
N TRP A 3 -22.80 19.22 -15.97
CA TRP A 3 -23.65 18.32 -15.20
C TRP A 3 -23.82 18.77 -13.75
N ARG A 4 -22.88 19.58 -13.20
CA ARG A 4 -22.97 20.06 -11.83
C ARG A 4 -24.18 20.96 -11.62
N ALA A 5 -24.61 21.70 -12.64
CA ALA A 5 -25.80 22.55 -12.57
C ALA A 5 -27.10 21.78 -12.31
N ARG A 6 -27.13 20.46 -12.59
CA ARG A 6 -28.30 19.58 -12.40
C ARG A 6 -28.17 18.67 -11.18
N ALA A 7 -27.20 18.92 -10.30
CA ALA A 7 -26.96 18.07 -9.14
C ALA A 7 -27.96 18.38 -8.01
N ALA A 8 -28.71 17.36 -7.58
CA ALA A 8 -29.71 17.49 -6.51
C ALA A 8 -29.13 17.95 -5.16
N CYS A 9 -27.84 17.70 -4.92
CA CYS A 9 -27.16 18.15 -3.70
C CYS A 9 -26.99 19.67 -3.60
N ARG A 10 -27.22 20.42 -4.69
CA ARG A 10 -27.13 21.89 -4.69
C ARG A 10 -28.27 22.54 -3.90
N ASP A 11 -29.40 21.87 -3.81
CA ASP A 11 -30.59 22.37 -3.11
C ASP A 11 -30.63 21.90 -1.65
N THR A 12 -29.54 21.31 -1.15
CA THR A 12 -29.40 20.76 0.19
C THR A 12 -28.24 21.41 0.95
N GLU A 13 -28.22 21.26 2.28
CA GLU A 13 -27.16 21.82 3.11
C GLU A 13 -25.78 21.20 2.81
N PRO A 14 -24.74 22.01 2.57
CA PRO A 14 -23.39 21.52 2.25
C PRO A 14 -22.79 20.63 3.34
N ASP A 15 -23.02 20.97 4.61
CA ASP A 15 -22.47 20.28 5.78
C ASP A 15 -22.93 18.82 5.86
N LEU A 16 -24.05 18.49 5.22
CA LEU A 16 -24.54 17.12 5.12
C LEU A 16 -23.51 16.19 4.47
N PHE A 17 -22.72 16.70 3.52
CA PHE A 17 -21.74 15.93 2.76
C PHE A 17 -20.36 15.89 3.41
N PHE A 18 -20.16 16.57 4.55
CA PHE A 18 -18.90 16.60 5.28
C PHE A 18 -19.13 16.22 6.75
N PRO A 19 -19.27 14.92 7.07
CA PRO A 19 -19.48 14.47 8.45
C PRO A 19 -18.35 14.93 9.37
N THR A 20 -18.70 15.46 10.54
CA THR A 20 -17.73 15.85 11.58
C THR A 20 -17.39 14.72 12.54
N ALA A 21 -18.26 13.73 12.66
CA ALA A 21 -18.01 12.52 13.44
C ALA A 21 -16.99 11.63 12.71
N GLU A 22 -15.96 11.16 13.42
CA GLU A 22 -14.92 10.33 12.81
C GLU A 22 -15.29 8.84 12.78
N HIS A 23 -16.08 8.36 13.75
CA HIS A 23 -16.41 6.94 13.91
C HIS A 23 -17.78 6.70 14.55
N GLY A 24 -18.27 5.48 14.40
CA GLY A 24 -19.44 4.96 15.13
C GLY A 24 -20.78 5.37 14.50
N PRO A 25 -21.89 5.17 15.24
CA PRO A 25 -23.24 5.29 14.70
C PRO A 25 -23.59 6.71 14.23
N ALA A 26 -22.96 7.74 14.81
CA ALA A 26 -23.14 9.13 14.39
C ALA A 26 -22.57 9.39 12.98
N LEU A 27 -21.41 8.81 12.67
CA LEU A 27 -20.85 8.86 11.32
C LEU A 27 -21.74 8.11 10.34
N GLU A 28 -22.12 6.87 10.66
CA GLU A 28 -22.98 6.05 9.79
C GLU A 28 -24.30 6.77 9.47
N ALA A 29 -24.95 7.37 10.47
CA ALA A 29 -26.18 8.13 10.26
C ALA A 29 -25.97 9.39 9.40
N ALA A 30 -24.83 10.08 9.54
CA ALA A 30 -24.48 11.20 8.66
C ALA A 30 -24.24 10.75 7.22
N GLU A 31 -23.47 9.68 7.04
CA GLU A 31 -23.20 9.10 5.72
C GLU A 31 -24.47 8.65 5.01
N GLN A 32 -25.36 7.94 5.72
CA GLN A 32 -26.62 7.47 5.16
C GLN A 32 -27.52 8.62 4.66
N ARG A 33 -27.57 9.74 5.40
CA ARG A 33 -28.36 10.91 4.99
C ARG A 33 -27.82 11.54 3.71
N ALA A 34 -26.51 11.74 3.60
CA ALA A 34 -25.90 12.28 2.39
C ALA A 34 -26.03 11.32 1.19
N LEU A 35 -25.85 10.02 1.42
CA LEU A 35 -26.01 8.98 0.41
C LEU A 35 -27.47 8.87 -0.07
N ALA A 36 -28.46 9.17 0.76
CA ALA A 36 -29.87 9.25 0.35
C ALA A 36 -30.09 10.33 -0.71
N VAL A 37 -29.51 11.52 -0.54
CA VAL A 37 -29.55 12.59 -1.56
C VAL A 37 -28.84 12.14 -2.83
N CYS A 38 -27.68 11.48 -2.71
CA CYS A 38 -26.96 10.97 -3.87
C CYS A 38 -27.77 9.94 -4.69
N ARG A 39 -28.55 9.09 -4.04
CA ARG A 39 -29.35 8.02 -4.69
C ARG A 39 -30.41 8.54 -5.66
N VAL A 40 -30.98 9.72 -5.38
CA VAL A 40 -32.00 10.35 -6.24
C VAL A 40 -31.42 11.36 -7.22
N CYS A 41 -30.09 11.56 -7.21
CA CYS A 41 -29.44 12.59 -8.02
C CYS A 41 -29.32 12.16 -9.51
N PRO A 42 -29.83 12.94 -10.47
CA PRO A 42 -29.85 12.57 -11.89
C PRO A 42 -28.47 12.53 -12.54
N VAL A 43 -27.46 13.14 -11.89
CA VAL A 43 -26.08 13.22 -12.39
C VAL A 43 -25.13 12.32 -11.61
N LEU A 44 -25.65 11.34 -10.85
CA LEU A 44 -24.87 10.45 -10.00
C LEU A 44 -23.69 9.80 -10.75
N ALA A 45 -23.90 9.29 -11.96
CA ALA A 45 -22.86 8.62 -12.74
C ALA A 45 -21.70 9.57 -13.12
N ALA A 46 -22.03 10.78 -13.60
CA ALA A 46 -21.04 11.80 -13.95
C ALA A 46 -20.33 12.36 -12.70
N CYS A 47 -21.07 12.53 -11.60
CA CYS A 47 -20.52 12.94 -10.33
C CYS A 47 -19.55 11.90 -9.77
N ARG A 48 -19.92 10.61 -9.82
CA ARG A 48 -19.09 9.50 -9.33
C ARG A 48 -17.77 9.39 -10.09
N SER A 49 -17.80 9.45 -11.43
CA SER A 49 -16.59 9.36 -12.24
C SER A 49 -15.63 10.52 -11.95
N TRP A 50 -16.15 11.73 -11.81
CA TRP A 50 -15.36 12.90 -11.41
C TRP A 50 -14.85 12.81 -9.96
N ALA A 51 -15.72 12.44 -9.01
CA ALA A 51 -15.42 12.43 -7.59
C ALA A 51 -14.33 11.41 -7.22
N ILE A 52 -14.27 10.26 -7.90
CA ILE A 52 -13.21 9.27 -7.69
C ILE A 52 -11.83 9.89 -7.96
N VAL A 53 -11.70 10.75 -8.97
CA VAL A 53 -10.42 11.33 -9.38
C VAL A 53 -10.11 12.62 -8.62
N GLU A 54 -11.08 13.53 -8.53
CA GLU A 54 -10.85 14.91 -8.10
C GLU A 54 -11.30 15.19 -6.66
N GLN A 55 -12.31 14.46 -6.14
CA GLN A 55 -12.85 14.74 -4.81
C GLN A 55 -12.15 13.94 -3.71
N LEU A 56 -11.39 14.67 -2.89
CA LEU A 56 -10.57 14.10 -1.81
C LEU A 56 -11.39 13.83 -0.54
N HIS A 57 -12.24 14.77 -0.13
CA HIS A 57 -12.92 14.75 1.17
C HIS A 57 -14.44 14.67 1.05
N GLY A 58 -15.09 14.25 2.14
CA GLY A 58 -16.55 14.22 2.26
C GLY A 58 -17.20 13.13 1.40
N ILE A 59 -18.51 13.25 1.19
CA ILE A 59 -19.34 12.30 0.44
C ILE A 59 -19.65 12.89 -0.93
N ALA A 60 -19.36 12.14 -1.99
CA ALA A 60 -19.57 12.60 -3.35
C ALA A 60 -19.77 11.44 -4.31
N GLY A 61 -20.64 11.63 -5.30
CA GLY A 61 -20.92 10.60 -6.29
C GLY A 61 -21.54 9.32 -5.70
N GLY A 62 -22.27 9.46 -4.58
CA GLY A 62 -22.84 8.33 -3.85
C GLY A 62 -21.78 7.36 -3.35
N LEU A 63 -20.65 7.89 -2.88
CA LEU A 63 -19.56 7.16 -2.25
C LEU A 63 -19.01 7.97 -1.07
N THR A 64 -18.65 7.29 0.02
CA THR A 64 -17.89 7.87 1.14
C THR A 64 -16.43 8.11 0.75
N GLU A 65 -15.67 8.80 1.61
CA GLU A 65 -14.24 9.02 1.37
C GLU A 65 -13.46 7.69 1.26
N ASP A 66 -13.73 6.74 2.16
CA ASP A 66 -13.07 5.43 2.15
C ASP A 66 -13.43 4.62 0.90
N GLU A 67 -14.69 4.63 0.50
CA GLU A 67 -15.13 3.97 -0.74
C GLU A 67 -14.47 4.57 -1.98
N ARG A 68 -14.36 5.91 -2.07
CA ARG A 68 -13.62 6.56 -3.17
C ARG A 68 -12.13 6.23 -3.13
N ARG A 69 -11.53 6.16 -1.93
CA ARG A 69 -10.13 5.76 -1.74
C ARG A 69 -9.90 4.33 -2.23
N ARG A 70 -10.82 3.41 -1.97
CA ARG A 70 -10.79 2.03 -2.49
C ARG A 70 -10.96 2.02 -4.01
N ALA A 71 -11.92 2.77 -4.55
CA ALA A 71 -12.17 2.88 -5.99
C ALA A 71 -10.94 3.40 -6.76
N ARG A 72 -10.19 4.36 -6.21
CA ARG A 72 -8.92 4.84 -6.79
C ARG A 72 -7.84 3.76 -6.86
N ARG A 73 -7.82 2.83 -5.89
CA ARG A 73 -6.86 1.71 -5.85
C ARG A 73 -7.22 0.60 -6.83
N THR A 74 -8.51 0.37 -7.05
CA THR A 74 -9.02 -0.69 -7.93
C THR A 74 -9.20 -0.26 -9.37
N THR A 75 -9.28 1.05 -9.65
CA THR A 75 -9.22 1.55 -11.02
C THR A 75 -7.82 1.21 -11.55
N PRO A 76 -7.67 0.21 -12.44
CA PRO A 76 -6.38 0.02 -13.09
C PRO A 76 -6.15 1.31 -13.83
N ARG A 77 -5.03 1.99 -13.56
CA ARG A 77 -4.64 3.18 -14.30
C ARG A 77 -4.88 2.86 -15.78
N ARG A 78 -5.92 3.44 -16.40
CA ARG A 78 -6.04 3.52 -17.85
C ARG A 78 -5.01 4.54 -18.34
N ALA A 79 -3.76 4.33 -17.96
CA ALA A 79 -2.59 4.93 -18.53
C ALA A 79 -1.95 3.80 -19.34
N GLY A 80 -2.43 3.64 -20.58
CA GLY A 80 -1.86 2.75 -21.58
C GLY A 80 -1.99 1.25 -21.27
N ARG A 81 -2.58 0.51 -22.20
CA ARG A 81 -2.03 -0.80 -22.55
C ARG A 81 -0.69 -0.55 -23.24
N ALA A 82 0.30 -0.05 -22.50
CA ALA A 82 1.67 -0.47 -22.70
C ALA A 82 1.83 -1.61 -21.71
N GLU A 83 2.14 -2.78 -22.24
CA GLU A 83 2.67 -3.90 -21.49
C GLU A 83 3.45 -3.37 -20.29
N ARG A 84 3.01 -3.67 -19.06
CA ARG A 84 3.92 -3.50 -17.92
C ARG A 84 5.08 -4.44 -18.26
N PRO A 85 6.30 -3.97 -18.56
CA PRO A 85 7.38 -4.91 -18.66
C PRO A 85 7.43 -5.59 -17.29
N ALA A 86 7.56 -6.91 -17.29
CA ALA A 86 7.85 -7.63 -16.07
C ALA A 86 8.93 -6.84 -15.32
N VAL A 87 8.69 -6.51 -14.06
CA VAL A 87 9.72 -5.89 -13.23
C VAL A 87 10.83 -6.93 -13.16
N VAL A 88 11.82 -6.81 -14.02
CA VAL A 88 13.06 -7.54 -13.91
C VAL A 88 13.76 -6.89 -12.72
N PRO A 89 14.03 -7.63 -11.62
CA PRO A 89 14.78 -7.07 -10.52
C PRO A 89 16.14 -6.61 -11.06
N VAL A 90 16.40 -5.31 -11.04
CA VAL A 90 17.73 -4.79 -11.37
C VAL A 90 18.61 -5.05 -10.15
N PRO A 91 19.69 -5.85 -10.26
CA PRO A 91 20.60 -6.04 -9.13
C PRO A 91 21.25 -4.71 -8.77
N SER A 92 20.98 -4.23 -7.56
CA SER A 92 21.68 -3.07 -6.99
C SER A 92 23.05 -3.54 -6.50
N PRO A 93 24.17 -2.98 -7.00
CA PRO A 93 25.52 -3.39 -6.60
C PRO A 93 25.82 -3.15 -5.11
N ARG A 94 24.97 -2.43 -4.38
CA ARG A 94 25.16 -2.15 -2.94
C ARG A 94 24.38 -3.09 -2.02
N THR A 95 23.47 -3.92 -2.55
CA THR A 95 22.53 -4.71 -1.74
C THR A 95 22.60 -6.21 -2.01
N ASP A 96 23.24 -6.67 -3.08
CA ASP A 96 23.44 -8.10 -3.30
C ASP A 96 24.58 -8.66 -2.42
N ARG A 97 24.32 -8.73 -1.11
CA ARG A 97 25.20 -9.39 -0.13
C ARG A 97 24.96 -10.90 -0.07
N ALA A 98 24.03 -11.44 -0.87
CA ALA A 98 23.73 -12.86 -0.90
C ALA A 98 24.97 -13.75 -1.12
N PRO A 99 25.87 -13.45 -2.09
CA PRO A 99 27.09 -14.25 -2.27
C PRO A 99 28.04 -14.17 -1.06
N VAL A 100 28.14 -13.01 -0.41
CA VAL A 100 29.00 -12.81 0.78
C VAL A 100 28.45 -13.61 1.97
N ILE A 101 27.14 -13.63 2.15
CA ILE A 101 26.48 -14.41 3.20
C ILE A 101 26.66 -15.91 2.96
N ALA A 102 26.45 -16.38 1.72
CA ALA A 102 26.62 -17.78 1.35
C ALA A 102 28.06 -18.28 1.56
N ALA A 103 29.06 -17.50 1.14
CA ALA A 103 30.47 -17.80 1.38
C ALA A 103 30.81 -17.86 2.88
N GLY A 104 30.24 -16.93 3.67
CA GLY A 104 30.40 -16.93 5.13
C GLY A 104 29.84 -18.18 5.80
N HIS A 105 28.64 -18.63 5.39
CA HIS A 105 28.05 -19.87 5.91
C HIS A 105 28.88 -21.11 5.53
N ALA A 106 29.32 -21.21 4.27
CA ALA A 106 30.14 -22.33 3.82
C ALA A 106 31.47 -22.43 4.61
N ALA A 107 32.14 -21.30 4.84
CA ALA A 107 33.38 -21.28 5.61
C ALA A 107 33.16 -21.64 7.10
N LEU A 108 32.04 -21.21 7.69
CA LEU A 108 31.64 -21.62 9.05
C LEU A 108 31.40 -23.14 9.13
N THR A 109 30.70 -23.72 8.15
CA THR A 109 30.47 -25.17 8.11
C THR A 109 31.74 -25.98 7.85
N ALA A 110 32.70 -25.40 7.13
CA ALA A 110 34.03 -25.98 6.92
C ALA A 110 34.96 -25.85 8.15
N GLY A 111 34.50 -25.21 9.24
CA GLY A 111 35.28 -25.05 10.48
C GLY A 111 36.36 -23.97 10.42
N THR A 112 36.27 -23.02 9.47
CA THR A 112 37.23 -21.91 9.36
C THR A 112 37.07 -20.93 10.53
N ASP A 113 38.18 -20.32 10.99
CA ASP A 113 38.14 -19.35 12.08
C ASP A 113 37.29 -18.12 11.73
N ARG A 114 36.51 -17.63 12.70
CA ARG A 114 35.55 -16.54 12.51
C ARG A 114 36.23 -15.20 12.19
N GLY A 115 37.42 -14.96 12.73
CA GLY A 115 38.22 -13.76 12.43
C GLY A 115 38.78 -13.77 11.01
N ASP A 116 39.17 -14.94 10.52
CA ASP A 116 39.68 -15.10 9.16
C ASP A 116 38.57 -14.98 8.10
N ILE A 117 37.37 -15.51 8.37
CA ILE A 117 36.17 -15.29 7.54
C ILE A 117 35.83 -13.80 7.46
N ALA A 118 35.86 -13.10 8.60
CA ALA A 118 35.53 -11.68 8.65
C ALA A 118 36.49 -10.85 7.77
N ARG A 119 37.80 -11.12 7.89
CA ARG A 119 38.83 -10.43 7.12
C ARG A 119 38.74 -10.71 5.63
N SER A 120 38.53 -11.97 5.23
CA SER A 120 38.50 -12.37 3.81
C SER A 120 37.27 -11.83 3.07
N LEU A 121 36.13 -11.74 3.75
CA LEU A 121 34.86 -11.28 3.17
C LEU A 121 34.62 -9.77 3.35
N GLY A 122 35.53 -9.04 4.00
CA GLY A 122 35.38 -7.60 4.26
C GLY A 122 34.19 -7.27 5.16
N VAL A 123 33.85 -8.16 6.09
CA VAL A 123 32.75 -7.99 7.06
C VAL A 123 33.29 -7.95 8.49
N THR A 124 32.47 -7.54 9.45
CA THR A 124 32.88 -7.53 10.86
C THR A 124 32.78 -8.91 11.49
N ARG A 125 33.62 -9.21 12.49
CA ARG A 125 33.53 -10.47 13.27
C ARG A 125 32.14 -10.67 13.87
N ARG A 126 31.49 -9.59 14.33
CA ARG A 126 30.10 -9.60 14.83
C ARG A 126 29.08 -10.06 13.79
N THR A 127 29.32 -9.80 12.51
CA THR A 127 28.48 -10.28 11.40
C THR A 127 28.61 -11.81 11.27
N VAL A 128 29.84 -12.32 11.33
CA VAL A 128 30.14 -13.76 11.27
C VAL A 128 29.58 -14.50 12.50
N ASP A 129 29.68 -13.91 13.70
CA ASP A 129 29.11 -14.48 14.92
C ASP A 129 27.57 -14.61 14.83
N ARG A 130 26.90 -13.62 14.22
CA ARG A 130 25.44 -13.68 13.99
C ARG A 130 25.07 -14.82 13.05
N TRP A 131 25.84 -15.04 11.98
CA TRP A 131 25.63 -16.16 11.05
C TRP A 131 25.83 -17.51 11.75
N ALA A 132 26.88 -17.65 12.57
CA ALA A 132 27.13 -18.86 13.32
C ALA A 132 25.99 -19.19 14.30
N ALA A 133 25.47 -18.18 15.03
CA ALA A 133 24.34 -18.37 15.93
C ALA A 133 23.08 -18.85 15.19
N ALA A 134 22.80 -18.29 14.00
CA ALA A 134 21.66 -18.71 13.18
C ALA A 134 21.76 -20.16 12.71
N LEU A 135 22.96 -20.62 12.31
CA LEU A 135 23.21 -22.01 11.90
C LEU A 135 23.01 -23.00 13.07
N THR A 136 23.43 -22.63 14.27
CA THR A 136 23.20 -23.45 15.48
C THR A 136 21.71 -23.58 15.80
N VAL A 137 20.94 -22.50 15.68
CA VAL A 137 19.48 -22.53 15.88
C VAL A 137 18.80 -23.43 14.84
N ALA A 138 19.22 -23.35 13.58
CA ALA A 138 18.69 -24.20 12.51
C ALA A 138 19.00 -25.70 12.74
N ALA A 139 20.15 -26.03 13.30
CA ALA A 139 20.53 -27.41 13.62
C ALA A 139 19.81 -27.99 14.86
N GLY A 140 19.36 -27.13 15.78
CA GLY A 140 18.72 -27.55 17.05
C GLY A 140 17.18 -27.58 17.05
N GLY A 141 16.53 -27.13 15.98
CA GLY A 141 15.07 -26.94 15.90
C GLY A 141 14.25 -28.14 15.39
N GLY A 142 14.87 -29.30 15.15
CA GLY A 142 14.19 -30.53 14.73
C GLY A 142 14.03 -31.52 15.88
N ARG A 143 12.99 -31.36 16.69
CA ARG A 143 12.43 -32.42 17.55
C ARG A 143 10.93 -32.38 17.49
#